data_AF-A0A523T6Q9-F1
#
_entry.id   AF-A0A523T6Q9-F1
#
_cell.length_a   1.000
_cell.length_b   1.000
_cell.length_c   1.000
_cell.angle_alpha   90.00
_cell.angle_beta   90.00
_cell.angle_gamma   90.00
#
_symmetry.space_group_name_H-M   'P 1'
#
loop_
_entity.id
_entity.type
_entity.pdbx_description
1 polymer ?
#
loop_
_entity_poly.entity_id
_entity_poly.type
_entity_poly.pdbx_seq_one_letter_code
_entity_poly.pdbx_strand_id
1 'polypeptide(L)' 'MLQLPKLKMKPPSADPAEDIFELEEAKHRFTYSDEVMVVVEKRLVKSHEELIQLARRDEYKDKEFLEVELVPVIIGGG' A
#
# COMPACT_ATOMS: atom_id res chain seq x y z
N MET A 1 -14.57 18.23 -1.57
CA MET A 1 -13.33 17.54 -2.00
C MET A 1 -13.53 16.07 -1.68
N LEU A 2 -13.33 15.17 -2.63
CA LEU A 2 -13.37 13.72 -2.35
C LEU A 2 -12.09 13.41 -1.56
N GLN A 3 -12.24 13.10 -0.28
CA GLN A 3 -11.14 12.62 0.54
C GLN A 3 -10.79 11.22 0.07
N LEU A 4 -9.52 10.97 -0.27
CA LEU A 4 -9.07 9.63 -0.62
C LEU A 4 -8.90 8.80 0.66
N PRO A 5 -9.10 7.47 0.58
CA PRO A 5 -8.84 6.59 1.70
C PRO A 5 -7.38 6.69 2.16
N LYS A 6 -7.18 6.57 3.47
CA LYS A 6 -5.83 6.48 4.05
C LYS A 6 -5.24 5.10 3.82
N LEU A 7 -3.95 4.95 4.04
CA LEU A 7 -3.27 3.66 3.92
C LEU A 7 -3.03 3.10 5.31
N LYS A 8 -3.30 1.81 5.47
CA LYS A 8 -3.09 1.08 6.70
C LYS A 8 -2.13 -0.07 6.42
N MET A 9 -0.88 0.10 6.83
CA MET A 9 0.13 -0.93 6.69
C MET A 9 0.08 -1.90 7.86
N LYS A 10 -0.07 -3.18 7.54
CA LYS A 10 0.03 -4.24 8.55
C LYS A 10 1.50 -4.66 8.69
N PRO A 11 2.12 -4.51 9.88
CA PRO A 11 3.47 -5.00 10.09
C PRO A 11 3.50 -6.53 9.96
N PRO A 12 4.59 -7.10 9.43
CA PRO A 12 4.76 -8.56 9.32
C PRO A 12 5.03 -9.25 10.67
N SER A 13 5.34 -8.50 11.73
CA SER A 13 5.63 -9.00 13.07
C SER A 13 4.50 -8.71 14.06
N ALA A 14 4.49 -9.43 15.20
CA ALA A 14 3.51 -9.33 16.29
C ALA A 14 3.49 -7.99 17.05
N ASP A 15 3.99 -6.91 16.44
CA ASP A 15 3.95 -5.57 16.99
C ASP A 15 2.58 -4.95 16.64
N PRO A 16 1.81 -4.44 17.62
CA PRO A 16 0.46 -3.94 17.40
C PRO A 16 0.42 -2.56 16.72
N ALA A 17 1.57 -1.98 16.39
CA ALA A 17 1.66 -0.68 15.75
C ALA A 17 1.26 -0.77 14.27
N GLU A 18 -0.05 -0.66 14.02
CA GLU A 18 -0.59 -0.42 12.68
C GLU A 18 -0.13 0.96 12.21
N ASP A 19 0.65 1.01 11.13
CA ASP A 19 1.15 2.27 10.59
C ASP A 19 0.11 2.83 9.61
N ILE A 20 -0.56 3.91 10.02
CA ILE A 20 -1.58 4.59 9.22
C ILE A 20 -1.01 5.91 8.73
N PHE A 21 -1.09 6.14 7.43
CA PHE A 21 -0.57 7.35 6.78
C PHE A 21 -1.43 7.79 5.61
N GLU A 22 -1.29 9.06 5.24
CA GLU A 22 -2.03 9.61 4.10
C GLU A 22 -1.53 8.99 2.79
N LEU A 23 -2.42 8.90 1.80
CA LEU A 23 -2.06 8.35 0.50
C LEU A 23 -0.88 9.10 -0.13
N GLU A 24 -0.79 10.41 0.06
CA GLU A 24 0.32 11.25 -0.44
C GLU A 24 1.68 10.93 0.21
N GLU A 25 1.70 10.39 1.43
CA GLU A 25 2.94 9.98 2.10
C GLU A 25 3.53 8.70 1.49
N ALA A 26 2.71 7.91 0.80
CA ALA A 26 3.12 6.66 0.15
C ALA A 26 4.28 6.83 -0.83
N LYS A 27 4.39 7.99 -1.47
CA LYS A 27 5.49 8.30 -2.42
C LYS A 27 6.87 8.33 -1.75
N HIS A 28 6.91 8.59 -0.44
CA HIS A 28 8.13 8.67 0.35
C HIS A 28 8.35 7.39 1.18
N ARG A 29 7.28 6.67 1.50
CA ARG A 29 7.31 5.42 2.29
C ARG A 29 7.63 4.18 1.46
N PHE A 30 7.13 4.12 0.23
CA PHE A 30 7.28 2.93 -0.62
C PHE A 30 8.36 3.14 -1.68
N THR A 31 9.31 2.22 -1.69
CA THR A 31 10.22 2.03 -2.82
C THR A 31 9.55 0.99 -3.70
N TYR A 32 8.82 1.42 -4.74
CA TYR A 32 8.20 0.53 -5.74
C TYR A 32 9.27 -0.12 -6.62
N SER A 33 10.17 -0.90 -6.01
CA SER A 33 11.30 -1.57 -6.64
C SER A 33 11.02 -3.05 -6.86
N ASP A 34 11.80 -3.71 -7.71
CA ASP A 34 11.72 -5.15 -7.95
C ASP A 34 12.07 -6.01 -6.71
N GLU A 35 12.62 -5.39 -5.66
CA GLU A 35 12.97 -6.05 -4.41
C GLU A 35 11.80 -6.12 -3.41
N VAL A 36 10.80 -5.24 -3.54
CA VAL A 36 9.66 -5.16 -2.63
C VAL A 36 8.37 -4.97 -3.41
N MET A 37 7.48 -5.95 -3.33
CA MET A 37 6.13 -5.83 -3.86
C MET A 37 5.25 -5.07 -2.87
N VAL A 38 4.68 -3.96 -3.34
CA VAL A 38 3.63 -3.22 -2.62
C VAL A 38 2.28 -3.78 -3.05
N VAL A 39 1.58 -4.43 -2.12
CA VAL A 39 0.25 -4.99 -2.36
C VAL A 39 -0.75 -4.16 -1.58
N VAL A 40 -1.76 -3.63 -2.26
CA VAL A 40 -2.83 -2.82 -1.66
C VAL A 40 -4.17 -3.49 -1.97
N GLU A 41 -4.95 -3.80 -0.95
CA GLU A 41 -6.23 -4.52 -1.11
C GLU A 41 -6.09 -5.80 -1.96
N LYS A 42 -5.02 -6.57 -1.71
CA LYS A 42 -4.66 -7.79 -2.47
C LYS A 42 -4.34 -7.56 -3.96
N ARG A 43 -4.10 -6.31 -4.37
CA ARG A 43 -3.67 -5.96 -5.74
C ARG A 43 -2.24 -5.44 -5.71
N LEU A 44 -1.40 -5.95 -6.60
CA LEU A 44 -0.05 -5.44 -6.79
C LEU A 44 -0.11 -4.01 -7.34
N VAL A 45 0.64 -3.12 -6.71
CA VAL A 45 0.79 -1.72 -7.12
C VAL A 45 2.27 -1.47 -7.39
N LYS A 46 2.58 -0.99 -8.60
CA LYS A 46 3.96 -0.77 -9.07
C LYS A 46 4.35 0.70 -9.09
N SER A 47 3.43 1.61 -8.82
CA SER A 47 3.72 3.04 -8.76
C SER A 47 2.73 3.79 -7.88
N HIS A 48 3.13 5.00 -7.47
CA HIS A 48 2.25 5.88 -6.72
C HIS A 48 1.02 6.33 -7.53
N GLU A 49 1.15 6.48 -8.85
CA GLU A 49 0.00 6.80 -9.71
C GLU A 49 -1.01 5.65 -9.78
N GLU A 50 -0.53 4.40 -9.85
CA GLU A 50 -1.41 3.22 -9.78
C GLU A 50 -2.15 3.16 -8.44
N LEU A 51 -1.48 3.51 -7.34
CA LEU A 51 -2.09 3.60 -6.02
C LEU A 51 -3.23 4.63 -5.98
N ILE A 52 -2.99 5.83 -6.51
CA ILE A 52 -4.01 6.89 -6.58
C ILE A 52 -5.20 6.42 -7.43
N GLN A 53 -4.94 5.78 -8.58
CA GLN A 53 -5.99 5.26 -9.44
C GLN A 53 -6.79 4.17 -8.74
N LEU A 54 -6.13 3.29 -7.97
CA LEU A 54 -6.78 2.26 -7.16
C LEU A 54 -7.71 2.91 -6.11
N ALA A 55 -7.19 3.86 -5.34
CA ALA A 55 -7.95 4.56 -4.29
C ALA A 55 -9.15 5.37 -4.82
N ARG A 56 -9.13 5.75 -6.11
CA ARG A 56 -10.24 6.47 -6.76
C ARG A 56 -11.34 5.56 -7.30
N ARG A 57 -11.13 4.24 -7.36
CA ARG A 57 -12.17 3.32 -7.86
C ARG A 57 -13.37 3.34 -6.94
N ASP A 58 -14.57 3.18 -7.50
CA ASP A 58 -15.82 3.15 -6.75
C ASP A 58 -15.85 2.12 -5.61
N GLU A 59 -15.10 1.02 -5.73
CA GLU A 59 -14.97 -0.01 -4.68
C GLU A 59 -14.16 0.44 -3.45
N TYR A 60 -13.28 1.45 -3.61
CA TYR A 60 -12.29 1.84 -2.62
C TYR A 60 -12.42 3.30 -2.16
N LYS A 61 -13.03 4.16 -2.97
CA LYS A 61 -13.14 5.61 -2.71
C LYS A 61 -13.89 5.96 -1.41
N ASP A 62 -14.82 5.10 -0.99
CA ASP A 62 -15.66 5.29 0.20
C ASP A 62 -15.11 4.54 1.42
N LYS A 63 -13.97 3.85 1.29
CA LYS A 63 -13.32 3.20 2.44
C LYS A 63 -12.59 4.24 3.30
N GLU A 64 -12.52 3.98 4.60
CA GLU A 64 -11.70 4.80 5.50
C GLU A 64 -10.20 4.50 5.31
N PHE A 65 -9.87 3.22 5.08
CA PHE A 65 -8.51 2.74 4.89
C PHE A 65 -8.42 1.74 3.73
N LEU A 66 -7.25 1.72 3.08
CA LEU A 66 -6.80 0.62 2.22
C LEU A 66 -5.71 -0.16 2.94
N GLU A 67 -5.86 -1.48 2.98
CA GLU A 67 -4.86 -2.36 3.57
C GLU A 67 -3.63 -2.45 2.67
N VAL A 68 -2.44 -2.26 3.25
CA VAL A 68 -1.15 -2.37 2.56
C VAL A 68 -0.31 -3.49 3.16
N GLU A 69 0.22 -4.33 2.29
CA GLU A 69 1.15 -5.41 2.59
C GLU A 69 2.44 -5.20 1.77
N LEU A 70 3.58 -5.17 2.46
CA LEU A 70 4.90 -5.12 1.82
C LEU A 70 5.48 -6.53 1.81
N VAL A 71 5.68 -7.07 0.62
CA VAL A 71 6.20 -8.43 0.44
C VAL A 71 7.59 -8.34 -0.19
N PRO A 72 8.66 -8.67 0.55
CA PRO A 72 10.00 -8.72 -0.03
C PRO A 72 10.07 -9.83 -1.09
N VAL A 73 10.62 -9.51 -2.25
CA VAL A 73 10.90 -10.48 -3.32
C VAL A 73 12.18 -11.20 -2.96
N ILE A 74 12.06 -12.35 -2.29
CA ILE A 74 13.20 -13.20 -2.00
C ILE A 74 13.51 -14.01 -3.26
N ILE A 75 14.50 -13.58 -4.05
CA ILE A 75 15.03 -14.38 -5.14
C ILE A 75 15.86 -15.51 -4.50
N GLY A 76 15.26 -16.69 -4.36
CA GLY A 76 15.92 -17.86 -3.83
C GLY A 76 17.13 -18.23 -4.70
N GLY A 77 18.33 -18.06 -4.15
CA GLY A 77 19.56 -18.59 -4.72
C GLY A 77 19.58 -20.10 -4.57
N GLY A 78 19.66 -20.81 -5.69
CA GLY A 78 20.06 -22.21 -5.75
C GLY A 78 21.57 -22.37 -5.77
#